data_AF-A0A7C7UJK7-F1
#
_entry.id   AF-A0A7C7UJK7-F1
#
_cell.length_a   1.000
_cell.length_b   1.000
_cell.length_c   1.000
_cell.angle_alpha   90.00
_cell.angle_beta   90.00
_cell.angle_gamma   90.00
#
_symmetry.space_group_name_H-M   'P 1'
#
loop_
_entity.id
_entity.type
_entity.pdbx_description
1 polymer ?
#
loop_
_entity_poly.entity_id
_entity_poly.type
_entity_poly.pdbx_seq_one_letter_code
_entity_poly.pdbx_strand_id
1 'polypeptide(L)'
;MGGSAPSCFHCGLPVPPGSRYEVEIEGQARPMCCPGCQAVAQAIVDGGLGDYYRHRTAASVTARSPVPEELRELDIYDQPRVQRSFVRQESGDRPQLRQASLILEGIVCAACVWLNERHVGSLPGVEEFRVNYSTHRASVKWDDSVIHLSDILRAIAAIGYVAHPFDPGRQERIYKKERHQALKRLAVAGLGAMQVMMLAVAMYAGDYYGMEARLELFFRWVSLVIATPVVLYAARPFFQGAWRDLRRRQLGMDVPVALAIGGAYLASCWATLSQGGEVYFDSVTMFTFFLLVGRYLEMAARHRAGQAAEELVKLLPAVATRVTPDGEEVVAVAELRPGDRVRIRPGDSIPADGRVVEGRSSVDESLLTGESLPLARRVGEALVGGSVNVESPLLMEVEKVGEDTVLAAIQRLLDRAQSEKPRLASLADRVAGWFVAVILVLAVLTGWWWWQHDPARAGWVVLSMLVVTCPCALSLATPAALTAATGSLTRMGVLTTRGHALETQIRDEIISDSGYLFA
;
A
#
# COMPACT_ATOMS: atom_id res chain seq x y z
N MET A 1 -23.52 -43.67 -2.03
CA MET A 1 -24.04 -42.30 -1.84
C MET A 1 -22.99 -41.52 -1.07
N GLY A 2 -22.08 -40.83 -1.76
CA GLY A 2 -21.01 -40.04 -1.15
C GLY A 2 -21.52 -38.64 -0.83
N GLY A 3 -22.00 -38.42 0.40
CA GLY A 3 -22.34 -37.08 0.88
C GLY A 3 -21.06 -36.26 1.02
N SER A 4 -21.01 -35.08 0.38
CA SER A 4 -19.92 -34.12 0.54
C SER A 4 -19.76 -33.79 2.03
N ALA A 5 -18.57 -33.99 2.59
CA ALA A 5 -18.27 -33.59 3.96
C ALA A 5 -18.63 -32.10 4.13
N PRO A 6 -19.32 -31.71 5.23
CA PRO A 6 -19.68 -30.32 5.45
C PRO A 6 -18.42 -29.45 5.48
N SER A 7 -18.45 -28.31 4.79
CA SER A 7 -17.36 -27.34 4.83
C SER A 7 -17.55 -26.38 6.00
N CYS A 8 -16.42 -25.97 6.58
CA CYS A 8 -16.36 -24.97 7.62
C CYS A 8 -16.96 -23.69 7.08
N PHE A 9 -17.96 -23.16 7.77
CA PHE A 9 -18.62 -21.96 7.32
C PHE A 9 -17.65 -20.77 7.33
N HIS A 10 -16.68 -20.71 8.24
CA HIS A 10 -15.73 -19.61 8.32
C HIS A 10 -14.62 -19.66 7.24
N CYS A 11 -13.84 -20.74 7.18
CA CYS A 11 -12.65 -20.86 6.33
C CYS A 11 -12.81 -21.75 5.09
N GLY A 12 -13.95 -22.43 4.92
CA GLY A 12 -14.26 -23.24 3.73
C GLY A 12 -13.57 -24.61 3.67
N LEU A 13 -12.72 -24.95 4.64
CA LEU A 13 -12.06 -26.27 4.75
C LEU A 13 -13.06 -27.37 5.18
N PRO A 14 -12.85 -28.64 4.83
CA PRO A 14 -13.71 -29.73 5.29
C PRO A 14 -13.73 -29.82 6.82
N VAL A 15 -14.92 -30.00 7.40
CA VAL A 15 -15.11 -30.20 8.83
C VAL A 15 -14.72 -31.65 9.17
N PRO A 16 -13.78 -31.87 10.11
CA PRO A 16 -13.40 -33.22 10.53
C PRO A 16 -14.61 -33.99 11.08
N PRO A 17 -14.76 -35.28 10.75
CA PRO A 17 -15.83 -36.11 11.32
C PRO A 17 -15.71 -36.15 12.85
N GLY A 18 -16.78 -35.74 13.56
CA GLY A 18 -16.81 -35.63 15.02
C GLY A 18 -16.48 -34.25 15.60
N SER A 19 -16.26 -33.22 14.76
CA SER A 19 -16.15 -31.82 15.22
C SER A 19 -17.42 -31.37 15.94
N ARG A 20 -17.27 -30.69 17.08
CA ARG A 20 -18.37 -30.09 17.87
C ARG A 20 -18.40 -28.56 17.79
N TYR A 21 -17.58 -27.99 16.92
CA TYR A 21 -17.38 -26.55 16.85
C TYR A 21 -18.46 -25.92 15.97
N GLU A 22 -19.34 -25.13 16.57
CA GLU A 22 -20.41 -24.42 15.87
C GLU A 22 -20.54 -22.99 16.41
N VAL A 23 -21.00 -22.07 15.56
CA VAL A 23 -21.34 -20.68 15.92
C VAL A 23 -22.67 -20.32 15.30
N GLU A 24 -23.53 -19.66 16.05
CA GLU A 24 -24.79 -19.14 15.54
C GLU A 24 -24.55 -17.87 14.71
N ILE A 25 -24.79 -17.95 13.41
CA ILE A 25 -24.61 -16.82 12.48
C ILE A 25 -25.94 -16.61 11.75
N GLU A 26 -26.54 -15.43 11.91
CA GLU A 26 -27.85 -15.08 11.33
C GLU A 26 -28.97 -16.04 11.73
N GLY A 27 -28.98 -16.50 13.00
CA GLY A 27 -29.99 -17.41 13.54
C GLY A 27 -29.86 -18.86 13.04
N GLN A 28 -28.75 -19.23 12.40
CA GLN A 28 -28.45 -20.60 11.99
C GLN A 28 -27.15 -21.07 12.63
N ALA A 29 -27.14 -22.28 13.22
CA ALA A 29 -25.92 -22.93 13.68
C ALA A 29 -25.05 -23.29 12.47
N ARG A 30 -23.83 -22.74 12.42
CA ARG A 30 -22.88 -22.94 11.32
C ARG A 30 -21.68 -23.77 11.79
N PRO A 31 -21.32 -24.86 11.09
CA PRO A 31 -20.24 -25.75 11.51
C PRO A 31 -18.86 -25.14 11.24
N MET A 32 -17.92 -25.42 12.14
CA MET A 32 -16.53 -24.96 12.10
C MET A 32 -15.57 -26.15 12.07
N CYS A 33 -14.45 -26.01 11.36
CA CYS A 33 -13.46 -27.10 11.26
C CYS A 33 -12.56 -27.25 12.49
N CYS A 34 -12.39 -26.20 13.29
CA CYS A 34 -11.47 -26.19 14.43
C CYS A 34 -11.88 -25.15 15.50
N PRO A 35 -11.31 -25.21 16.72
CA PRO A 35 -11.56 -24.23 17.78
C PRO A 35 -11.23 -22.79 17.35
N GLY A 36 -10.20 -22.61 16.52
CA GLY A 36 -9.84 -21.29 15.99
C GLY A 36 -10.95 -20.70 15.13
N CYS A 37 -11.47 -21.45 14.16
CA CYS A 37 -12.59 -20.98 13.34
C CYS A 37 -13.85 -20.66 14.16
N GLN A 38 -14.08 -21.40 15.25
CA GLN A 38 -15.17 -21.08 16.18
C GLN A 38 -14.91 -19.78 16.94
N ALA A 39 -13.72 -19.63 17.54
CA ALA A 39 -13.37 -18.44 18.30
C ALA A 39 -13.45 -17.16 17.44
N VAL A 40 -12.90 -17.21 16.23
CA VAL A 40 -12.98 -16.07 15.29
C VAL A 40 -14.40 -15.81 14.87
N ALA A 41 -15.15 -16.86 14.52
CA ALA A 41 -16.53 -16.69 14.09
C ALA A 41 -17.43 -16.14 15.19
N GLN A 42 -17.24 -16.61 16.42
CA GLN A 42 -17.96 -16.17 17.60
C GLN A 42 -17.60 -14.71 17.92
N ALA A 43 -16.32 -14.35 17.91
CA ALA A 43 -15.88 -12.96 18.13
C ALA A 43 -16.46 -11.98 17.10
N ILE A 44 -16.60 -12.40 15.84
CA ILE A 44 -17.25 -11.58 14.79
C ILE A 44 -18.74 -11.39 15.09
N VAL A 45 -19.45 -12.44 15.49
CA VAL A 45 -20.88 -12.37 15.81
C VAL A 45 -21.12 -11.55 17.08
N ASP A 46 -20.38 -11.83 18.15
CA ASP A 46 -20.48 -11.16 19.44
C ASP A 46 -20.13 -9.67 19.34
N GLY A 47 -19.22 -9.30 18.43
CA GLY A 47 -18.89 -7.91 18.10
C GLY A 47 -19.97 -7.18 17.30
N GLY A 48 -21.14 -7.79 17.05
CA GLY A 48 -22.21 -7.21 16.23
C GLY A 48 -21.85 -7.11 14.74
N LEU A 49 -20.85 -7.85 14.29
CA LEU A 49 -20.34 -7.84 12.90
C LEU A 49 -20.86 -9.03 12.09
N GLY A 50 -22.02 -9.59 12.45
CA GLY A 50 -22.64 -10.72 11.73
C GLY A 50 -22.80 -10.46 10.23
N ASP A 51 -23.00 -9.20 9.83
CA ASP A 51 -23.09 -8.73 8.44
C ASP A 51 -21.84 -9.06 7.61
N TYR A 52 -20.69 -9.26 8.25
CA TYR A 52 -19.47 -9.78 7.61
C TYR A 52 -19.77 -11.06 6.81
N TYR A 53 -20.55 -11.97 7.37
CA TYR A 53 -20.89 -13.24 6.74
C TYR A 53 -21.85 -13.08 5.55
N ARG A 54 -22.63 -12.00 5.53
CA ARG A 54 -23.52 -11.59 4.44
C ARG A 54 -22.77 -10.98 3.26
N HIS A 55 -21.75 -10.17 3.55
CA HIS A 55 -21.01 -9.40 2.55
C HIS A 55 -19.67 -10.03 2.12
N ARG A 56 -19.22 -11.08 2.81
CA ARG A 56 -18.04 -11.82 2.39
C ARG A 56 -18.29 -12.54 1.08
N THR A 57 -17.24 -12.63 0.29
CA THR A 57 -17.33 -13.08 -1.09
C THR A 57 -16.44 -14.31 -1.38
N ALA A 58 -15.71 -14.79 -0.36
CA ALA A 58 -15.01 -16.08 -0.30
C ALA A 58 -14.73 -16.40 1.17
N ALA A 59 -14.43 -17.67 1.42
CA ALA A 59 -14.01 -18.13 2.73
C ALA A 59 -12.67 -17.51 3.13
N SER A 60 -12.46 -17.34 4.43
CA SER A 60 -11.21 -16.85 5.00
C SER A 60 -10.08 -17.81 4.63
N VAL A 61 -9.18 -17.39 3.73
CA VAL A 61 -7.96 -18.15 3.44
C VAL A 61 -7.09 -18.09 4.68
N THR A 62 -6.68 -19.26 5.16
CA THR A 62 -5.87 -19.52 6.34
C THR A 62 -5.02 -18.32 6.76
N ALA A 63 -5.49 -17.56 7.73
CA ALA A 63 -4.57 -17.01 8.71
C ALA A 63 -3.87 -18.25 9.27
N ARG A 64 -2.55 -18.36 9.10
CA ARG A 64 -1.78 -19.21 10.01
C ARG A 64 -2.22 -18.74 11.38
N SER A 65 -3.00 -19.55 12.09
CA SER A 65 -3.30 -19.28 13.48
C SER A 65 -1.91 -19.18 14.10
N PRO A 66 -1.50 -18.01 14.58
CA PRO A 66 -0.20 -17.93 15.22
C PRO A 66 -0.18 -19.00 16.30
N VAL A 67 0.90 -19.77 16.33
CA VAL A 67 1.08 -20.80 17.36
C VAL A 67 0.88 -20.09 18.71
N PRO A 68 0.31 -20.72 19.77
CA PRO A 68 0.15 -20.07 21.07
C PRO A 68 1.44 -19.43 21.62
N GLU A 69 2.61 -19.88 21.13
CA GLU A 69 3.93 -19.33 21.38
C GLU A 69 4.17 -17.97 20.68
N GLU A 70 3.79 -17.81 19.42
CA GLU A 70 3.86 -16.53 18.66
C GLU A 70 2.93 -15.45 19.24
N LEU A 71 1.80 -15.84 19.85
CA LEU A 71 0.91 -14.91 20.59
C LEU A 71 1.49 -14.50 21.94
N ARG A 72 2.30 -15.34 22.59
CA ARG A 72 3.05 -15.00 23.81
C ARG A 72 4.21 -14.06 23.51
N GLU A 73 4.78 -14.12 22.32
CA GLU A 73 5.80 -13.16 21.86
C GLU A 73 5.21 -11.74 21.71
N LEU A 74 3.90 -11.58 21.53
CA LEU A 74 3.27 -10.26 21.42
C LEU A 74 3.31 -9.48 22.75
N ASP A 75 3.41 -10.15 23.89
CA ASP A 75 3.49 -9.51 25.22
C ASP A 75 4.77 -8.69 25.38
N ILE A 76 5.78 -8.98 24.56
CA ILE A 76 7.02 -8.19 24.47
C ILE A 76 6.71 -6.76 24.01
N TYR A 77 5.67 -6.57 23.19
CA TYR A 77 5.25 -5.24 22.73
C TYR A 77 4.53 -4.42 23.79
N ASP A 78 4.21 -4.97 24.96
CA ASP A 78 3.71 -4.20 26.10
C ASP A 78 4.84 -3.64 26.96
N GLN A 79 6.06 -4.14 26.77
CA GLN A 79 7.19 -3.67 27.54
C GLN A 79 7.50 -2.21 27.19
N PRO A 80 7.62 -1.32 28.20
CA PRO A 80 7.92 0.10 27.96
C PRO A 80 9.20 0.33 27.17
N ARG A 81 10.18 -0.59 27.25
CA ARG A 81 11.43 -0.51 26.49
C ARG A 81 11.24 -0.70 24.99
N VAL A 82 10.34 -1.61 24.61
CA VAL A 82 10.06 -1.95 23.22
C VAL A 82 9.12 -0.91 22.61
N GLN A 83 8.13 -0.45 23.37
CA GLN A 83 7.21 0.59 22.91
C GLN A 83 7.89 1.94 22.62
N ARG A 84 8.97 2.29 23.32
CA ARG A 84 9.69 3.59 23.10
C ARG A 84 10.15 3.84 21.68
N SER A 85 10.42 2.79 20.91
CA SER A 85 10.93 2.96 19.54
C SER A 85 9.83 3.25 18.52
N PHE A 86 8.55 3.02 18.83
CA PHE A 86 7.45 3.16 17.84
C PHE A 86 6.09 3.58 18.41
N VAL A 87 5.97 3.78 19.73
CA VAL A 87 4.78 4.24 20.44
C VAL A 87 5.07 5.60 21.08
N ARG A 88 4.21 6.57 20.79
CA ARG A 88 4.20 7.91 21.36
C ARG A 88 3.16 8.01 22.47
N GLN A 89 3.47 8.72 23.55
CA GLN A 89 2.48 9.21 24.50
C GLN A 89 2.00 10.61 24.10
N GLU A 90 0.69 10.84 24.14
CA GLU A 90 0.13 12.16 23.85
C GLU A 90 0.41 13.10 25.04
N SER A 91 1.08 14.22 24.77
CA SER A 91 1.40 15.22 25.80
C SER A 91 0.22 16.19 25.93
N GLY A 92 -0.60 16.05 26.99
CA GLY A 92 -1.78 16.88 27.28
C GLY A 92 -2.57 16.39 28.49
N ASP A 93 -3.84 16.84 28.64
CA ASP A 93 -4.77 16.49 29.74
C ASP A 93 -5.09 14.98 29.88
N ARG A 94 -4.64 14.14 28.93
CA ARG A 94 -4.86 12.69 28.89
C ARG A 94 -3.55 11.91 28.69
N PRO A 95 -2.70 11.78 29.74
CA PRO A 95 -1.38 11.12 29.65
C PRO A 95 -1.43 9.61 29.36
N GLN A 96 -2.61 9.02 29.38
CA GLN A 96 -2.83 7.59 29.16
C GLN A 96 -3.00 7.24 27.67
N LEU A 97 -3.23 8.25 26.82
CA LEU A 97 -3.36 8.05 25.38
C LEU A 97 -2.00 7.81 24.74
N ARG A 98 -1.90 6.70 24.01
CA ARG A 98 -0.75 6.29 23.23
C ARG A 98 -1.11 6.18 21.76
N GLN A 99 -0.14 6.45 20.89
CA GLN A 99 -0.28 6.33 19.45
C GLN A 99 0.87 5.51 18.87
N ALA A 100 0.57 4.59 17.95
CA ALA A 100 1.57 3.79 17.25
C ALA A 100 1.27 3.70 15.75
N SER A 101 2.34 3.50 14.97
CA SER A 101 2.26 3.10 13.57
C SER A 101 2.54 1.60 13.44
N LEU A 102 1.66 0.89 12.74
CA LEU A 102 1.75 -0.55 12.49
C LEU A 102 1.79 -0.83 10.98
N ILE A 103 2.36 -1.97 10.59
CA ILE A 103 2.26 -2.54 9.24
C ILE A 103 1.37 -3.77 9.32
N LEU A 104 0.33 -3.81 8.48
CA LEU A 104 -0.62 -4.92 8.37
C LEU A 104 -0.27 -5.81 7.17
N GLU A 105 -0.10 -7.10 7.42
CA GLU A 105 0.07 -8.12 6.37
C GLU A 105 -1.25 -8.85 6.10
N GLY A 106 -1.43 -9.35 4.87
CA GLY A 106 -2.64 -10.09 4.46
C GLY A 106 -3.80 -9.21 4.00
N ILE A 107 -3.65 -7.88 3.98
CA ILE A 107 -4.64 -6.97 3.36
C ILE A 107 -4.58 -7.12 1.84
N VAL A 108 -5.66 -7.63 1.25
CA VAL A 108 -5.78 -7.81 -0.21
C VAL A 108 -6.87 -6.91 -0.82
N CYS A 109 -7.49 -6.08 0.02
CA CYS A 109 -8.88 -5.70 -0.20
C CYS A 109 -9.36 -4.55 0.72
N ALA A 110 -10.09 -3.57 0.19
CA ALA A 110 -10.69 -2.50 1.02
C ALA A 110 -11.73 -2.98 2.06
N ALA A 111 -12.33 -4.17 1.87
CA ALA A 111 -13.17 -4.76 2.92
C ALA A 111 -12.32 -5.33 4.08
N CYS A 112 -11.06 -5.71 3.83
CA CYS A 112 -10.11 -6.07 4.89
C CYS A 112 -9.74 -4.83 5.71
N VAL A 113 -9.55 -3.69 5.05
CA VAL A 113 -9.35 -2.39 5.72
C VAL A 113 -10.55 -2.05 6.59
N TRP A 114 -11.76 -2.05 6.02
CA TRP A 114 -12.98 -1.77 6.76
C TRP A 114 -13.19 -2.71 7.96
N LEU A 115 -12.92 -4.02 7.78
CA LEU A 115 -13.04 -5.00 8.85
C LEU A 115 -12.06 -4.71 10.00
N ASN A 116 -10.79 -4.41 9.70
CA ASN A 116 -9.81 -4.07 10.73
C ASN A 116 -10.18 -2.75 11.43
N GLU A 117 -10.57 -1.71 10.68
CA GLU A 117 -11.01 -0.42 11.25
C GLU A 117 -12.22 -0.57 12.16
N ARG A 118 -13.21 -1.36 11.74
CA ARG A 118 -14.41 -1.58 12.54
C ARG A 118 -14.14 -2.46 13.75
N HIS A 119 -13.38 -3.54 13.60
CA HIS A 119 -13.08 -4.48 14.69
C HIS A 119 -12.18 -3.85 15.75
N VAL A 120 -11.04 -3.31 15.35
CA VAL A 120 -10.09 -2.67 16.28
C VAL A 120 -10.68 -1.39 16.86
N GLY A 121 -11.39 -0.60 16.05
CA GLY A 121 -12.08 0.61 16.52
C GLY A 121 -13.29 0.32 17.44
N SER A 122 -13.74 -0.94 17.55
CA SER A 122 -14.79 -1.32 18.51
C SER A 122 -14.24 -1.79 19.87
N LEU A 123 -12.92 -1.96 19.98
CA LEU A 123 -12.30 -2.38 21.24
C LEU A 123 -12.39 -1.25 22.28
N PRO A 124 -12.80 -1.55 23.52
CA PRO A 124 -12.79 -0.56 24.59
C PRO A 124 -11.36 -0.05 24.81
N GLY A 125 -11.20 1.27 24.86
CA GLY A 125 -9.89 1.93 24.97
C GLY A 125 -9.25 2.34 23.64
N VAL A 126 -9.74 1.88 22.48
CA VAL A 126 -9.25 2.38 21.18
C VAL A 126 -10.02 3.65 20.79
N GLU A 127 -9.33 4.78 20.65
CA GLU A 127 -9.94 6.07 20.26
C GLU A 127 -9.98 6.24 18.73
N GLU A 128 -8.93 5.79 18.04
CA GLU A 128 -8.82 5.93 16.59
C GLU A 128 -8.00 4.78 15.99
N PHE A 129 -8.53 4.14 14.94
CA PHE A 129 -7.77 3.19 14.12
C PHE A 129 -8.01 3.47 12.64
N ARG A 130 -6.95 3.74 11.89
CA ARG A 130 -7.02 3.99 10.44
C ARG A 130 -6.02 3.13 9.71
N VAL A 131 -6.43 2.58 8.57
CA VAL A 131 -5.55 1.79 7.72
C VAL A 131 -5.43 2.41 6.34
N ASN A 132 -4.19 2.67 5.93
CA ASN A 132 -3.90 3.02 4.57
C ASN A 132 -3.73 1.76 3.72
N TYR A 133 -4.68 1.54 2.82
CA TYR A 133 -4.67 0.42 1.87
C TYR A 133 -3.44 0.41 0.95
N SER A 134 -2.90 1.57 0.54
CA SER A 134 -1.80 1.61 -0.43
C SER A 134 -0.43 1.36 0.18
N THR A 135 -0.24 1.73 1.45
CA THR A 135 1.04 1.57 2.16
C THR A 135 1.03 0.41 3.15
N HIS A 136 -0.11 -0.27 3.30
CA HIS A 136 -0.37 -1.30 4.33
C HIS A 136 -0.11 -0.80 5.76
N ARG A 137 -0.03 0.52 5.96
CA ARG A 137 0.26 1.12 7.26
C ARG A 137 -1.04 1.42 8.00
N ALA A 138 -1.10 1.02 9.26
CA ALA A 138 -2.15 1.41 10.17
C ALA A 138 -1.63 2.39 11.21
N SER A 139 -2.48 3.32 11.63
CA SER A 139 -2.25 4.13 12.83
C SER A 139 -3.31 3.78 13.85
N VAL A 140 -2.87 3.48 15.07
CA VAL A 140 -3.73 3.19 16.21
C VAL A 140 -3.48 4.21 17.31
N LYS A 141 -4.55 4.73 17.89
CA LYS A 141 -4.57 5.51 19.13
C LYS A 141 -5.41 4.78 20.16
N TRP A 142 -4.84 4.55 21.32
CA TRP A 142 -5.51 3.82 22.39
C TRP A 142 -5.14 4.38 23.76
N ASP A 143 -6.02 4.16 24.72
CA ASP A 143 -5.83 4.40 26.13
C ASP A 143 -5.18 3.17 26.77
N ASP A 144 -3.92 3.31 27.16
CA ASP A 144 -3.11 2.23 27.72
C ASP A 144 -3.54 1.81 29.13
N SER A 145 -4.44 2.56 29.78
CA SER A 145 -5.06 2.15 31.05
C SER A 145 -6.20 1.14 30.86
N VAL A 146 -6.78 1.09 29.65
CA VAL A 146 -7.95 0.26 29.32
C VAL A 146 -7.56 -0.96 28.48
N ILE A 147 -6.63 -0.79 27.53
CA ILE A 147 -6.21 -1.86 26.63
C ILE A 147 -4.71 -1.75 26.32
N HIS A 148 -4.00 -2.88 26.29
CA HIS A 148 -2.60 -2.89 25.90
C HIS A 148 -2.41 -3.13 24.41
N LEU A 149 -1.22 -2.79 23.90
CA LEU A 149 -0.92 -2.95 22.48
C LEU A 149 -0.95 -4.43 22.07
N SER A 150 -0.46 -5.35 22.91
CA SER A 150 -0.53 -6.79 22.64
C SER A 150 -1.96 -7.27 22.43
N ASP A 151 -2.93 -6.75 23.21
CA ASP A 151 -4.35 -7.09 23.07
C ASP A 151 -4.92 -6.59 21.74
N ILE A 152 -4.51 -5.41 21.29
CA ILE A 152 -4.85 -4.88 19.97
C ILE A 152 -4.25 -5.77 18.86
N LEU A 153 -2.98 -6.16 18.98
CA LEU A 153 -2.32 -7.05 18.03
C LEU A 153 -2.97 -8.44 18.01
N ARG A 154 -3.37 -8.96 19.17
CA ARG A 154 -4.13 -10.21 19.33
C ARG A 154 -5.51 -10.10 18.70
N ALA A 155 -6.21 -8.98 18.83
CA ALA A 155 -7.49 -8.74 18.18
C ALA A 155 -7.35 -8.74 16.65
N ILE A 156 -6.29 -8.10 16.13
CA ILE A 156 -5.95 -8.14 14.69
C ILE A 156 -5.64 -9.58 14.24
N ALA A 157 -4.89 -10.34 15.05
CA ALA A 157 -4.62 -11.75 14.80
C ALA A 157 -5.87 -12.62 14.86
N ALA A 158 -6.82 -12.31 15.75
CA ALA A 158 -8.08 -13.02 15.89
C ALA A 158 -8.93 -12.90 14.62
N ILE A 159 -8.94 -11.75 13.95
CA ILE A 159 -9.62 -11.63 12.64
C ILE A 159 -8.75 -12.08 11.45
N GLY A 160 -7.58 -12.67 11.72
CA GLY A 160 -6.75 -13.37 10.74
C GLY A 160 -5.72 -12.51 10.01
N TYR A 161 -5.38 -11.34 10.55
CA TYR A 161 -4.33 -10.47 10.01
C TYR A 161 -3.10 -10.47 10.91
N VAL A 162 -1.94 -10.12 10.36
CA VAL A 162 -0.72 -9.98 11.14
C VAL A 162 -0.34 -8.51 11.17
N ALA A 163 -0.23 -7.93 12.36
CA ALA A 163 0.28 -6.58 12.55
C ALA A 163 1.67 -6.63 13.16
N HIS A 164 2.55 -5.75 12.68
CA HIS A 164 3.88 -5.54 13.23
C HIS A 164 4.09 -4.05 13.49
N PRO A 165 4.95 -3.66 14.44
CA PRO A 165 5.43 -2.28 14.52
C PRO A 165 6.01 -1.81 13.19
N PHE A 166 5.85 -0.52 12.90
CA PHE A 166 6.39 0.09 11.70
C PHE A 166 7.92 0.00 11.69
N ASP A 167 8.47 -0.63 10.64
CA ASP A 167 9.91 -0.71 10.36
C ASP A 167 10.17 -0.22 8.92
N PRO A 168 10.86 0.92 8.73
CA PRO A 168 11.23 1.44 7.41
C PRO A 168 11.97 0.41 6.55
N GLY A 169 12.81 -0.45 7.16
CA GLY A 169 13.56 -1.48 6.45
C GLY A 169 12.66 -2.57 5.84
N ARG A 170 11.51 -2.84 6.44
CA ARG A 170 10.53 -3.83 5.94
C ARG A 170 9.71 -3.27 4.79
N GLN A 171 9.32 -1.99 4.84
CA GLN A 171 8.61 -1.31 3.76
C GLN A 171 9.44 -1.29 2.46
N GLU A 172 10.73 -0.96 2.55
CA GLU A 172 11.63 -0.96 1.40
C GLU A 172 11.81 -2.36 0.79
N ARG A 173 11.82 -3.42 1.62
CA ARG A 173 11.86 -4.81 1.12
C ARG A 173 10.60 -5.20 0.37
N ILE A 174 9.42 -4.78 0.84
CA ILE A 174 8.14 -5.04 0.16
C ILE A 174 8.15 -4.34 -1.20
N TYR A 175 8.50 -3.06 -1.24
CA TYR A 175 8.59 -2.30 -2.49
C TYR A 175 9.59 -2.93 -3.48
N LYS A 176 10.80 -3.30 -3.04
CA LYS A 176 11.77 -3.98 -3.91
C LYS A 176 11.21 -5.27 -4.52
N LYS A 177 10.47 -6.07 -3.75
CA LYS A 177 9.82 -7.29 -4.24
C LYS A 177 8.75 -6.98 -5.28
N GLU A 178 7.87 -6.01 -5.02
CA GLU A 178 6.82 -5.59 -5.96
C GLU A 178 7.43 -5.04 -7.26
N ARG A 179 8.41 -4.14 -7.17
CA ARG A 179 9.13 -3.58 -8.31
C ARG A 179 9.77 -4.67 -9.16
N HIS A 180 10.43 -5.63 -8.52
CA HIS A 180 11.07 -6.74 -9.21
C HIS A 180 10.05 -7.65 -9.93
N GLN A 181 8.89 -7.92 -9.32
CA GLN A 181 7.81 -8.65 -9.99
C GLN A 181 7.22 -7.87 -11.17
N ALA A 182 7.03 -6.56 -11.03
CA ALA A 182 6.53 -5.70 -12.10
C ALA A 182 7.49 -5.69 -13.29
N LEU A 183 8.81 -5.56 -13.05
CA LEU A 183 9.84 -5.63 -14.09
C LEU A 183 9.85 -6.99 -14.81
N LYS A 184 9.70 -8.10 -14.08
CA LYS A 184 9.59 -9.43 -14.69
C LYS A 184 8.39 -9.54 -15.62
N ARG A 185 7.21 -9.06 -15.18
CA ARG A 185 6.00 -9.05 -16.03
C ARG A 185 6.18 -8.15 -17.25
N LEU A 186 6.79 -6.98 -17.06
CA LEU A 186 7.08 -6.05 -18.13
C LEU A 186 8.06 -6.64 -19.16
N ALA A 187 9.09 -7.34 -18.71
CA ALA A 187 10.04 -8.03 -19.59
C ALA A 187 9.34 -9.12 -20.42
N VAL A 188 8.49 -9.96 -19.79
CA VAL A 188 7.71 -10.98 -20.50
C VAL A 188 6.76 -10.34 -21.52
N ALA A 189 6.03 -9.29 -21.13
CA ALA A 189 5.12 -8.58 -22.02
C ALA A 189 5.86 -7.88 -23.18
N GLY A 190 7.00 -7.26 -22.92
CA GLY A 190 7.80 -6.56 -23.93
C GLY A 190 8.45 -7.50 -24.93
N LEU A 191 9.05 -8.60 -24.46
CA LEU A 191 9.59 -9.64 -25.34
C LEU A 191 8.46 -10.28 -26.17
N GLY A 192 7.32 -10.60 -25.55
CA GLY A 192 6.18 -11.16 -26.26
C GLY A 192 5.62 -10.21 -27.31
N ALA A 193 5.41 -8.93 -26.95
CA ALA A 193 4.93 -7.91 -27.88
C ALA A 193 5.88 -7.70 -29.05
N MET A 194 7.19 -7.62 -28.80
CA MET A 194 8.20 -7.44 -29.84
C MET A 194 8.22 -8.63 -30.83
N GLN A 195 8.21 -9.86 -30.31
CA GLN A 195 8.26 -11.05 -31.15
C GLN A 195 6.96 -11.26 -31.93
N VAL A 196 5.80 -11.09 -31.29
CA VAL A 196 4.51 -11.21 -31.99
C VAL A 196 4.34 -10.10 -33.02
N MET A 197 4.77 -8.87 -32.72
CA MET A 197 4.74 -7.77 -33.70
C MET A 197 5.60 -8.07 -34.93
N MET A 198 6.80 -8.62 -34.73
CA MET A 198 7.66 -9.04 -35.85
C MET A 198 6.97 -10.06 -36.77
N LEU A 199 6.25 -11.02 -36.19
CA LEU A 199 5.47 -12.02 -36.94
C LEU A 199 4.21 -11.41 -37.57
N ALA A 200 3.53 -10.50 -36.88
CA ALA A 200 2.34 -9.83 -37.37
C ALA A 200 2.63 -8.92 -38.56
N VAL A 201 3.75 -8.19 -38.54
CA VAL A 201 4.21 -7.41 -39.70
C VAL A 201 4.44 -8.31 -40.92
N ALA A 202 5.01 -9.51 -40.71
CA ALA A 202 5.16 -10.47 -41.80
C ALA A 202 3.80 -10.98 -42.31
N MET A 203 2.84 -11.25 -41.43
CA MET A 203 1.47 -11.64 -41.81
C MET A 203 0.75 -10.52 -42.57
N TYR A 204 0.78 -9.28 -42.08
CA TYR A 204 0.19 -8.13 -42.77
C TYR A 204 0.83 -7.90 -44.14
N ALA A 205 2.16 -7.97 -44.25
CA ALA A 205 2.84 -7.87 -45.54
C ALA A 205 2.45 -9.02 -46.47
N GLY A 206 2.30 -10.23 -45.95
CA GLY A 206 1.84 -11.39 -46.71
C GLY A 206 0.42 -11.27 -47.24
N ASP A 207 -0.46 -10.56 -46.55
CA ASP A 207 -1.81 -10.27 -47.03
C ASP A 207 -1.78 -9.33 -48.27
N TYR A 208 -0.84 -8.38 -48.30
CA TYR A 208 -0.66 -7.47 -49.44
C TYR A 208 0.14 -8.07 -50.61
N TYR A 209 1.18 -8.85 -50.33
CA TYR A 209 2.13 -9.35 -51.34
C TYR A 209 1.95 -10.84 -51.70
N GLY A 210 1.02 -11.53 -51.03
CA GLY A 210 0.78 -12.96 -51.15
C GLY A 210 1.68 -13.79 -50.21
N MET A 211 1.05 -14.66 -49.41
CA MET A 211 1.73 -15.60 -48.51
C MET A 211 1.22 -17.02 -48.73
N GLU A 212 2.11 -18.01 -48.62
CA GLU A 212 1.70 -19.41 -48.60
C GLU A 212 0.90 -19.73 -47.33
N ALA A 213 -0.27 -20.34 -47.46
CA ALA A 213 -1.18 -20.64 -46.34
C ALA A 213 -0.51 -21.44 -45.20
N ARG A 214 0.49 -22.28 -45.52
CA ARG A 214 1.26 -23.03 -44.52
C ARG A 214 2.14 -22.13 -43.65
N LEU A 215 2.74 -21.08 -44.22
CA LEU A 215 3.56 -20.11 -43.49
C LEU A 215 2.69 -19.22 -42.61
N GLU A 216 1.53 -18.81 -43.11
CA GLU A 216 0.55 -18.05 -42.33
C GLU A 216 0.10 -18.82 -41.10
N LEU A 217 -0.29 -20.09 -41.29
CA LEU A 217 -0.70 -20.96 -40.18
C LEU A 217 0.44 -21.16 -39.18
N PHE A 218 1.68 -21.32 -39.65
CA PHE A 218 2.86 -21.40 -38.79
C PHE A 218 3.03 -20.13 -37.94
N PHE A 219 2.94 -18.93 -38.54
CA PHE A 219 3.04 -17.68 -37.81
C PHE A 219 1.91 -17.47 -36.80
N ARG A 220 0.67 -17.89 -37.12
CA ARG A 220 -0.47 -17.87 -36.19
C ARG A 220 -0.19 -18.74 -34.96
N TRP A 221 0.28 -19.97 -35.14
CA TRP A 221 0.61 -20.88 -34.03
C TRP A 221 1.77 -20.37 -33.18
N VAL A 222 2.84 -19.87 -33.81
CA VAL A 222 3.98 -19.29 -33.08
C VAL A 222 3.53 -18.06 -32.28
N SER A 223 2.70 -17.19 -32.88
CA SER A 223 2.14 -16.02 -32.19
C SER A 223 1.27 -16.42 -31.00
N LEU A 224 0.46 -17.47 -31.12
CA LEU A 224 -0.33 -18.02 -30.01
C LEU A 224 0.56 -18.48 -28.85
N VAL A 225 1.60 -19.25 -29.13
CA VAL A 225 2.54 -19.77 -28.11
C VAL A 225 3.23 -18.62 -27.37
N ILE A 226 3.63 -17.56 -28.09
CA ILE A 226 4.29 -16.40 -27.50
C ILE A 226 3.29 -15.50 -26.74
N ALA A 227 2.08 -15.33 -27.23
CA ALA A 227 1.05 -14.52 -26.59
C ALA A 227 0.50 -15.16 -25.29
N THR A 228 0.49 -16.49 -25.21
CA THR A 228 0.01 -17.25 -24.05
C THR A 228 0.66 -16.80 -22.71
N PRO A 229 1.99 -16.78 -22.55
CA PRO A 229 2.62 -16.31 -21.32
C PRO A 229 2.37 -14.82 -21.05
N VAL A 230 2.21 -13.99 -22.09
CA VAL A 230 1.85 -12.57 -21.89
C VAL A 230 0.47 -12.46 -21.25
N VAL A 231 -0.53 -13.19 -21.75
CA VAL A 231 -1.89 -13.14 -21.22
C VAL A 231 -2.01 -13.82 -19.85
N LEU A 232 -1.45 -15.02 -19.69
CA LEU A 232 -1.63 -15.80 -18.46
C LEU A 232 -0.75 -15.34 -17.30
N TYR A 233 0.46 -14.82 -17.58
CA TYR A 233 1.40 -14.38 -16.54
C TYR A 233 1.49 -12.86 -16.45
N ALA A 234 1.75 -12.15 -17.55
CA ALA A 234 1.97 -10.71 -17.50
C ALA A 234 0.67 -9.92 -17.25
N ALA A 235 -0.44 -10.30 -17.89
CA ALA A 235 -1.76 -9.66 -17.72
C ALA A 235 -2.53 -10.13 -16.47
N ARG A 236 -2.00 -11.09 -15.70
CA ARG A 236 -2.62 -11.60 -14.46
C ARG A 236 -3.12 -10.50 -13.48
N PRO A 237 -2.38 -9.39 -13.25
CA PRO A 237 -2.86 -8.32 -12.37
C PRO A 237 -4.19 -7.69 -12.82
N PHE A 238 -4.42 -7.56 -14.14
CA PHE A 238 -5.67 -7.00 -14.68
C PHE A 238 -6.85 -7.95 -14.45
N PHE A 239 -6.67 -9.25 -14.69
CA PHE A 239 -7.70 -10.25 -14.40
C PHE A 239 -8.04 -10.32 -12.90
N GLN A 240 -7.02 -10.28 -12.04
CA GLN A 240 -7.22 -10.25 -10.59
C GLN A 240 -7.91 -8.94 -10.14
N GLY A 241 -7.57 -7.83 -10.79
CA GLY A 241 -8.23 -6.52 -10.67
C GLY A 241 -9.72 -6.60 -10.97
N ALA A 242 -10.04 -6.98 -12.20
CA ALA A 242 -11.41 -7.12 -12.68
C ALA A 242 -12.27 -8.03 -11.79
N TRP A 243 -11.70 -9.18 -11.39
CA TRP A 243 -12.38 -10.11 -10.50
C TRP A 243 -12.68 -9.48 -9.14
N ARG A 244 -11.72 -8.75 -8.57
CA ARG A 244 -11.88 -8.04 -7.29
C ARG A 244 -12.94 -6.95 -7.40
N ASP A 245 -12.96 -6.20 -8.48
CA ASP A 245 -13.89 -5.10 -8.73
C ASP A 245 -15.33 -5.61 -8.87
N LEU A 246 -15.52 -6.62 -9.74
CA LEU A 246 -16.82 -7.24 -9.96
C LEU A 246 -17.40 -7.82 -8.66
N ARG A 247 -16.55 -8.47 -7.87
CA ARG A 247 -16.92 -9.05 -6.58
C ARG A 247 -17.30 -8.02 -5.52
N ARG A 248 -16.80 -6.79 -5.62
CA ARG A 248 -17.17 -5.64 -4.77
C ARG A 248 -18.37 -4.87 -5.28
N ARG A 249 -18.95 -5.26 -6.42
CA ARG A 249 -19.95 -4.46 -7.14
C ARG A 249 -19.43 -3.05 -7.46
N GLN A 250 -18.14 -2.94 -7.74
CA GLN A 250 -17.50 -1.73 -8.23
C GLN A 250 -17.03 -1.98 -9.66
N LEU A 251 -17.18 -1.00 -10.54
CA LEU A 251 -16.71 -1.10 -11.91
C LEU A 251 -15.41 -0.28 -12.02
N GLY A 252 -14.28 -0.96 -11.83
CA GLY A 252 -12.96 -0.37 -11.96
C GLY A 252 -12.39 -0.51 -13.37
N MET A 253 -11.28 0.19 -13.62
CA MET A 253 -10.60 0.21 -14.93
C MET A 253 -10.13 -1.15 -15.41
N ASP A 254 -9.98 -2.12 -14.50
CA ASP A 254 -9.46 -3.45 -14.83
C ASP A 254 -10.52 -4.32 -15.51
N VAL A 255 -11.82 -4.06 -15.31
CA VAL A 255 -12.92 -4.86 -15.88
C VAL A 255 -12.95 -4.81 -17.41
N PRO A 256 -13.00 -3.63 -18.08
CA PRO A 256 -12.98 -3.56 -19.54
C PRO A 256 -11.68 -4.10 -20.12
N VAL A 257 -10.54 -3.82 -19.47
CA VAL A 257 -9.21 -4.29 -19.90
C VAL A 257 -9.14 -5.81 -19.89
N ALA A 258 -9.59 -6.46 -18.80
CA ALA A 258 -9.60 -7.91 -18.70
C ALA A 258 -10.54 -8.55 -19.73
N LEU A 259 -11.71 -7.96 -19.97
CA LEU A 259 -12.65 -8.42 -21.00
C LEU A 259 -12.06 -8.28 -22.40
N ALA A 260 -11.38 -7.17 -22.69
CA ALA A 260 -10.73 -6.93 -23.98
C ALA A 260 -9.58 -7.91 -24.23
N ILE A 261 -8.64 -8.03 -23.29
CA ILE A 261 -7.49 -8.94 -23.40
C ILE A 261 -7.98 -10.40 -23.51
N GLY A 262 -8.90 -10.81 -22.62
CA GLY A 262 -9.44 -12.16 -22.62
C GLY A 262 -10.25 -12.47 -23.88
N GLY A 263 -11.13 -11.56 -24.29
CA GLY A 263 -11.97 -11.71 -25.48
C GLY A 263 -11.15 -11.78 -26.77
N ALA A 264 -10.23 -10.84 -26.99
CA ALA A 264 -9.33 -10.85 -28.15
C ALA A 264 -8.46 -12.09 -28.21
N TYR A 265 -7.91 -12.52 -27.07
CA TYR A 265 -7.07 -13.71 -27.01
C TYR A 265 -7.87 -14.99 -27.32
N LEU A 266 -9.05 -15.16 -26.71
CA LEU A 266 -9.91 -16.32 -26.99
C LEU A 266 -10.40 -16.33 -28.43
N ALA A 267 -10.79 -15.18 -28.99
CA ALA A 267 -11.17 -15.06 -30.39
C ALA A 267 -10.00 -15.41 -31.34
N SER A 268 -8.79 -14.96 -31.04
CA SER A 268 -7.59 -15.26 -31.84
C SER A 268 -7.19 -16.74 -31.74
N CYS A 269 -7.32 -17.34 -30.55
CA CYS A 269 -7.15 -18.78 -30.35
C CYS A 269 -8.16 -19.57 -31.18
N TRP A 270 -9.44 -19.17 -31.15
CA TRP A 270 -10.48 -19.80 -31.95
C TRP A 270 -10.16 -19.70 -33.45
N ALA A 271 -9.83 -18.50 -33.94
CA ALA A 271 -9.48 -18.26 -35.34
C ALA A 271 -8.25 -19.07 -35.81
N THR A 272 -7.28 -19.28 -34.91
CA THR A 272 -6.10 -20.13 -35.18
C THR A 272 -6.47 -21.61 -35.29
N LEU A 273 -7.38 -22.09 -34.44
CA LEU A 273 -7.84 -23.48 -34.44
C LEU A 273 -8.79 -23.79 -35.60
N SER A 274 -9.71 -22.87 -35.92
CA SER A 274 -10.68 -23.01 -37.01
C SER A 274 -10.10 -22.68 -38.39
N GLN A 275 -8.83 -22.27 -38.46
CA GLN A 275 -8.14 -21.85 -39.69
C GLN A 275 -8.92 -20.77 -40.47
N GLY A 276 -9.57 -19.85 -39.75
CA GLY A 276 -10.45 -18.85 -40.35
C GLY A 276 -10.60 -17.62 -39.47
N GLY A 277 -10.79 -16.46 -40.10
CA GLY A 277 -10.85 -15.17 -39.42
C GLY A 277 -9.48 -14.57 -39.10
N GLU A 278 -9.50 -13.31 -38.69
CA GLU A 278 -8.32 -12.52 -38.31
C GLU A 278 -7.83 -12.85 -36.90
N VAL A 279 -6.51 -12.79 -36.71
CA VAL A 279 -5.86 -12.99 -35.39
C VAL A 279 -5.31 -11.67 -34.87
N TYR A 280 -5.41 -11.44 -33.56
CA TYR A 280 -5.07 -10.17 -32.92
C TYR A 280 -4.08 -10.36 -31.76
N PHE A 281 -3.21 -11.37 -31.85
CA PHE A 281 -2.20 -11.63 -30.82
C PHE A 281 -1.24 -10.45 -30.63
N ASP A 282 -0.94 -9.71 -31.69
CA ASP A 282 -0.13 -8.49 -31.68
C ASP A 282 -0.80 -7.38 -30.85
N SER A 283 -2.08 -7.14 -31.11
CA SER A 283 -2.88 -6.15 -30.40
C SER A 283 -2.98 -6.49 -28.92
N VAL A 284 -3.22 -7.77 -28.57
CA VAL A 284 -3.28 -8.24 -27.18
C VAL A 284 -1.96 -8.06 -26.45
N THR A 285 -0.86 -8.48 -27.07
CA THR A 285 0.47 -8.42 -26.44
C THR A 285 0.98 -6.99 -26.32
N MET A 286 0.82 -6.18 -27.37
CA MET A 286 1.19 -4.76 -27.38
C MET A 286 0.36 -3.95 -26.37
N PHE A 287 -0.96 -4.15 -26.34
CA PHE A 287 -1.84 -3.50 -25.37
C PHE A 287 -1.45 -3.86 -23.94
N THR A 288 -1.23 -5.14 -23.66
CA THR A 288 -0.77 -5.61 -22.34
C THR A 288 0.55 -4.96 -21.95
N PHE A 289 1.51 -4.88 -22.87
CA PHE A 289 2.81 -4.25 -22.64
C PHE A 289 2.68 -2.76 -22.29
N PHE A 290 1.98 -1.96 -23.09
CA PHE A 290 1.83 -0.53 -22.83
C PHE A 290 1.10 -0.23 -21.53
N LEU A 291 0.09 -1.03 -21.18
CA LEU A 291 -0.59 -0.89 -19.88
C LEU A 291 0.33 -1.23 -18.70
N LEU A 292 1.17 -2.27 -18.83
CA LEU A 292 2.18 -2.61 -17.82
C LEU A 292 3.24 -1.52 -17.70
N VAL A 293 3.68 -0.91 -18.80
CA VAL A 293 4.57 0.26 -18.78
C VAL A 293 3.92 1.40 -18.01
N GLY A 294 2.67 1.75 -18.34
CA GLY A 294 1.92 2.80 -17.66
C GLY A 294 1.82 2.58 -16.14
N ARG A 295 1.42 1.36 -15.72
CA ARG A 295 1.36 0.97 -14.30
C ARG A 295 2.74 0.97 -13.63
N TYR A 296 3.79 0.55 -14.33
CA TYR A 296 5.15 0.58 -13.79
C TYR A 296 5.63 2.03 -13.55
N LEU A 297 5.38 2.92 -14.52
CA LEU A 297 5.70 4.34 -14.40
C LEU A 297 4.88 5.00 -13.28
N GLU A 298 3.59 4.67 -13.16
CA GLU A 298 2.73 5.13 -12.06
C GLU A 298 3.28 4.69 -10.70
N MET A 299 3.61 3.42 -10.54
CA MET A 299 4.20 2.87 -9.31
C MET A 299 5.52 3.56 -8.97
N ALA A 300 6.39 3.75 -9.95
CA ALA A 300 7.68 4.42 -9.77
C ALA A 300 7.51 5.90 -9.40
N ALA A 301 6.56 6.60 -10.01
CA ALA A 301 6.25 8.00 -9.70
C ALA A 301 5.73 8.15 -8.27
N ARG A 302 4.78 7.29 -7.86
CA ARG A 302 4.25 7.27 -6.48
C ARG A 302 5.34 7.01 -5.45
N HIS A 303 6.21 6.04 -5.69
CA HIS A 303 7.29 5.73 -4.75
C HIS A 303 8.30 6.87 -4.63
N ARG A 304 8.76 7.47 -5.75
CA ARG A 304 9.70 8.61 -5.70
C ARG A 304 9.17 9.80 -4.91
N ALA A 305 7.87 10.07 -4.94
CA ALA A 305 7.29 11.13 -4.13
C ALA A 305 7.16 10.76 -2.64
N GLY A 306 7.00 9.46 -2.33
CA GLY A 306 6.99 8.97 -0.96
C GLY A 306 8.36 9.01 -0.26
N GLN A 307 9.45 8.90 -1.03
CA GLN A 307 10.82 8.82 -0.50
C GLN A 307 11.31 10.07 0.25
N ALA A 308 10.71 11.25 0.00
CA ALA A 308 11.15 12.48 0.67
C ALA A 308 11.01 12.42 2.20
N ALA A 309 10.07 11.62 2.72
CA ALA A 309 9.90 11.41 4.15
C ALA A 309 10.92 10.42 4.75
N GLU A 310 11.43 9.47 3.95
CA GLU A 310 12.36 8.43 4.39
C GLU A 310 13.82 8.92 4.43
N GLU A 311 14.22 9.88 3.58
CA GLU A 311 15.57 10.46 3.61
C GLU A 311 15.87 11.19 4.92
N LEU A 312 14.84 11.78 5.55
CA LEU A 312 14.97 12.43 6.88
C LEU A 312 15.40 11.43 7.96
N VAL A 313 14.91 10.19 7.92
CA VAL A 313 15.23 9.15 8.91
C VAL A 313 16.70 8.71 8.82
N LYS A 314 17.31 8.77 7.63
CA LYS A 314 18.72 8.40 7.43
C LYS A 314 19.70 9.38 8.08
N LEU A 315 19.21 10.54 8.52
CA LEU A 315 20.01 11.53 9.23
C LEU A 315 20.30 11.13 10.68
N LEU A 316 19.53 10.19 11.24
CA LEU A 316 19.78 9.68 12.58
C LEU A 316 20.93 8.66 12.55
N PRO A 317 21.94 8.80 13.42
CA PRO A 317 22.99 7.81 13.55
C PRO A 317 22.42 6.50 14.12
N ALA A 318 23.05 5.37 13.77
CA ALA A 318 22.64 4.07 14.32
C ALA A 318 23.05 3.89 15.79
N VAL A 319 24.14 4.55 16.20
CA VAL A 319 24.75 4.44 17.53
C VAL A 319 25.06 5.82 18.12
N ALA A 320 25.13 5.88 19.44
CA ALA A 320 25.48 7.07 20.21
C ALA A 320 26.47 6.71 21.33
N THR A 321 27.31 7.67 21.72
CA THR A 321 28.26 7.50 22.82
C THR A 321 27.65 8.01 24.13
N ARG A 322 27.11 7.09 24.94
CA ARG A 322 26.55 7.41 26.26
C ARG A 322 27.67 7.56 27.29
N VAL A 323 27.56 8.58 28.14
CA VAL A 323 28.48 8.86 29.23
C VAL A 323 27.83 8.40 30.53
N THR A 324 28.47 7.44 31.19
CA THR A 324 28.07 6.88 32.48
C THR A 324 29.11 7.28 33.55
N PRO A 325 28.82 7.08 34.84
CA PRO A 325 29.80 7.28 35.91
C PRO A 325 31.08 6.44 35.74
N ASP A 326 30.97 5.28 35.10
CA ASP A 326 32.05 4.32 34.89
C ASP A 326 32.85 4.58 33.58
N GLY A 327 32.40 5.53 32.75
CA GLY A 327 33.07 5.91 31.50
C GLY A 327 32.12 6.11 30.30
N GLU A 328 32.71 6.14 29.10
CA GLU A 328 31.97 6.20 27.83
C GLU A 328 31.65 4.79 27.31
N GLU A 329 30.42 4.58 26.87
CA GLU A 329 29.99 3.36 26.18
C GLU A 329 29.24 3.69 24.88
N VAL A 330 29.37 2.83 23.87
CA VAL A 330 28.65 2.97 22.60
C VAL A 330 27.38 2.13 22.66
N VAL A 331 26.23 2.78 22.51
CA VAL A 331 24.90 2.15 22.56
C VAL A 331 24.13 2.43 21.28
N ALA A 332 23.17 1.57 20.94
CA ALA A 332 22.24 1.86 19.85
C ALA A 332 21.38 3.08 20.20
N VAL A 333 21.07 3.95 19.24
CA VAL A 333 20.20 5.13 19.48
C VAL A 333 18.83 4.72 20.02
N ALA A 334 18.33 3.55 19.60
CA ALA A 334 17.08 2.98 20.10
C ALA A 334 17.10 2.62 21.61
N GLU A 335 18.27 2.52 22.23
CA GLU A 335 18.42 2.21 23.66
C GLU A 335 18.53 3.45 24.55
N LEU A 336 18.68 4.64 23.95
CA LEU A 336 18.77 5.90 24.68
C LEU A 336 17.49 6.19 25.46
N ARG A 337 17.65 6.85 26.60
CA ARG A 337 16.55 7.24 27.49
C ARG A 337 16.60 8.73 27.79
N PRO A 338 15.45 9.38 28.04
CA PRO A 338 15.45 10.71 28.65
C PRO A 338 16.28 10.70 29.94
N GLY A 339 17.15 11.69 30.10
CA GLY A 339 18.14 11.81 31.17
C GLY A 339 19.49 11.15 30.89
N ASP A 340 19.63 10.33 29.84
CA ASP A 340 20.94 9.81 29.44
C ASP A 340 21.83 10.97 28.97
N ARG A 341 23.10 10.94 29.35
CA ARG A 341 24.10 11.91 28.87
C ARG A 341 24.85 11.33 27.68
N VAL A 342 24.91 12.07 26.59
CA VAL A 342 25.51 11.61 25.34
C VAL A 342 26.59 12.60 24.91
N ARG A 343 27.77 12.07 24.60
CA ARG A 343 28.88 12.86 24.05
C ARG A 343 28.78 12.88 22.53
N ILE A 344 28.75 14.09 21.98
CA ILE A 344 28.63 14.36 20.55
C ILE A 344 29.94 15.01 20.09
N ARG A 345 30.70 14.34 19.22
CA ARG A 345 31.98 14.86 18.73
C ARG A 345 31.77 15.82 17.56
N PRO A 346 32.77 16.65 17.21
CA PRO A 346 32.72 17.43 15.98
C PRO A 346 32.55 16.50 14.76
N GLY A 347 31.60 16.83 13.88
CA GLY A 347 31.21 16.03 12.72
C GLY A 347 30.13 14.97 12.99
N ASP A 348 29.81 14.68 14.26
CA ASP A 348 28.77 13.70 14.58
C ASP A 348 27.37 14.30 14.44
N SER A 349 26.44 13.49 13.93
CA SER A 349 25.01 13.78 13.99
C SER A 349 24.47 13.65 15.41
N ILE A 350 23.58 14.56 15.80
CA ILE A 350 22.91 14.55 17.08
C ILE A 350 21.90 13.39 17.09
N PRO A 351 22.00 12.42 18.03
CA PRO A 351 21.23 11.17 17.96
C PRO A 351 19.77 11.27 18.42
N ALA A 352 19.42 12.29 19.21
CA ALA A 352 18.11 12.47 19.82
C ALA A 352 17.91 13.94 20.19
N ASP A 353 16.69 14.34 20.56
CA ASP A 353 16.46 15.71 21.04
C ASP A 353 16.89 15.83 22.50
N GLY A 354 17.55 16.94 22.84
CA GLY A 354 18.06 17.15 24.18
C GLY A 354 18.52 18.57 24.43
N ARG A 355 19.31 18.75 25.49
CA ARG A 355 19.94 20.03 25.83
C ARG A 355 21.42 19.90 26.09
N VAL A 356 22.18 20.94 25.77
CA VAL A 356 23.60 21.01 26.11
C VAL A 356 23.75 21.12 27.63
N VAL A 357 24.48 20.20 28.23
CA VAL A 357 24.89 20.26 29.64
C VAL A 357 26.35 20.70 29.80
N GLU A 358 27.20 20.43 28.81
CA GLU A 358 28.60 20.87 28.82
C GLU A 358 29.08 21.19 27.40
N GLY A 359 29.96 22.18 27.29
CA GLY A 359 30.57 22.60 26.03
C GLY A 359 29.83 23.74 25.33
N ARG A 360 30.43 24.20 24.23
CA ARG A 360 29.89 25.20 23.32
C ARG A 360 30.40 24.89 21.92
N SER A 361 29.50 24.84 20.96
CA SER A 361 29.82 24.52 19.57
C SER A 361 28.82 25.20 18.63
N SER A 362 29.09 25.19 17.34
CA SER A 362 28.09 25.49 16.32
C SER A 362 27.45 24.20 15.82
N VAL A 363 26.14 24.26 15.58
CA VAL A 363 25.31 23.14 15.13
C VAL A 363 24.67 23.51 13.80
N ASP A 364 24.91 22.66 12.81
CA ASP A 364 24.28 22.77 11.50
C ASP A 364 22.87 22.14 11.57
N GLU A 365 21.87 23.01 11.49
CA GLU A 365 20.45 22.65 11.44
C GLU A 365 19.85 22.89 10.04
N SER A 366 20.68 23.13 9.02
CA SER A 366 20.25 23.51 7.66
C SER A 366 19.26 22.53 7.03
N LEU A 367 19.38 21.24 7.34
CA LEU A 367 18.47 20.20 6.87
C LEU A 367 17.07 20.28 7.49
N LEU A 368 16.92 20.91 8.66
CA LEU A 368 15.66 21.04 9.38
C LEU A 368 15.06 22.45 9.24
N THR A 369 15.89 23.48 9.35
CA THR A 369 15.47 24.89 9.36
C THR A 369 15.61 25.57 8.01
N GLY A 370 16.46 25.04 7.11
CA GLY A 370 16.83 25.70 5.85
C GLY A 370 17.90 26.78 6.01
N GLU A 371 18.30 27.11 7.24
CA GLU A 371 19.32 28.12 7.52
C GLU A 371 20.72 27.60 7.20
N SER A 372 21.43 28.27 6.30
CA SER A 372 22.74 27.78 5.81
C SER A 372 23.89 28.02 6.79
N LEU A 373 23.71 28.89 7.77
CA LEU A 373 24.74 29.21 8.77
C LEU A 373 24.54 28.36 10.03
N PRO A 374 25.60 27.65 10.50
CA PRO A 374 25.55 26.93 11.76
C PRO A 374 25.19 27.84 12.94
N LEU A 375 24.26 27.37 13.78
CA LEU A 375 23.78 28.11 14.94
C LEU A 375 24.66 27.80 16.15
N ALA A 376 25.11 28.85 16.85
CA ALA A 376 25.87 28.65 18.08
C ALA A 376 24.97 28.07 19.18
N ARG A 377 25.42 26.97 19.81
CA ARG A 377 24.75 26.30 20.92
C ARG A 377 25.60 26.37 22.19
N ARG A 378 24.96 26.74 23.30
CA ARG A 378 25.56 26.87 24.64
C ARG A 378 24.82 26.01 25.66
N VAL A 379 25.44 25.83 26.83
CA VAL A 379 24.83 25.13 27.98
C VAL A 379 23.41 25.65 28.25
N GLY A 380 22.46 24.74 28.36
CA GLY A 380 21.03 24.99 28.56
C GLY A 380 20.19 25.08 27.28
N GLU A 381 20.83 25.30 26.12
CA GLU A 381 20.12 25.42 24.84
C GLU A 381 19.77 24.03 24.27
N ALA A 382 18.67 24.00 23.50
CA ALA A 382 18.15 22.77 22.92
C ALA A 382 18.96 22.33 21.69
N LEU A 383 19.06 21.01 21.54
CA LEU A 383 19.64 20.32 20.40
C LEU A 383 18.57 19.44 19.78
N VAL A 384 18.49 19.47 18.46
CA VAL A 384 17.53 18.68 17.68
C VAL A 384 18.23 17.48 17.05
N GLY A 385 17.61 16.30 17.14
CA GLY A 385 18.11 15.08 16.54
C GLY A 385 18.18 15.20 15.00
N GLY A 386 19.25 14.69 14.41
CA GLY A 386 19.53 14.76 12.97
C GLY A 386 20.36 15.98 12.55
N SER A 387 20.48 17.01 13.40
CA SER A 387 21.44 18.12 13.21
C SER A 387 22.89 17.62 13.34
N VAL A 388 23.85 18.39 12.82
CA VAL A 388 25.28 18.00 12.86
C VAL A 388 26.06 18.96 13.74
N ASN A 389 26.85 18.42 14.67
CA ASN A 389 27.77 19.21 15.47
C ASN A 389 29.01 19.57 14.63
N VAL A 390 29.45 20.83 14.61
CA VAL A 390 30.48 21.28 13.66
C VAL A 390 31.86 21.46 14.31
N GLU A 391 31.96 22.20 15.40
CA GLU A 391 33.24 22.72 15.88
C GLU A 391 33.85 21.95 17.06
N SER A 392 33.12 21.85 18.17
CA SER A 392 33.64 21.40 19.46
C SER A 392 32.75 20.30 20.06
N PRO A 393 33.31 19.38 20.87
CA PRO A 393 32.52 18.33 21.49
C PRO A 393 31.47 18.92 22.44
N LEU A 394 30.26 18.34 22.41
CA LEU A 394 29.16 18.69 23.29
C LEU A 394 28.82 17.51 24.18
N LEU A 395 28.49 17.78 25.43
CA LEU A 395 27.77 16.83 26.27
C LEU A 395 26.29 17.25 26.28
N MET A 396 25.43 16.36 25.83
CA MET A 396 23.99 16.58 25.76
C MET A 396 23.29 15.69 26.80
N GLU A 397 22.29 16.21 27.48
CA GLU A 397 21.31 15.41 28.21
C GLU A 397 20.09 15.19 27.30
N VAL A 398 19.74 13.93 27.09
CA VAL A 398 18.64 13.52 26.21
C VAL A 398 17.32 13.90 26.87
N GLU A 399 16.44 14.62 26.15
CA GLU A 399 15.09 14.96 26.61
C GLU A 399 14.03 14.09 25.96
N LYS A 400 14.13 13.87 24.64
CA LYS A 400 13.14 13.09 23.86
C LYS A 400 13.85 12.10 22.95
N VAL A 401 13.28 10.91 22.85
CA VAL A 401 13.81 9.79 22.04
C VAL A 401 12.71 9.21 21.15
N GLY A 402 13.11 8.52 20.08
CA GLY A 402 12.19 7.80 19.20
C GLY A 402 11.09 8.71 18.63
N GLU A 403 9.84 8.28 18.81
CA GLU A 403 8.64 8.94 18.28
C GLU A 403 8.34 10.31 18.89
N ASP A 404 9.00 10.69 19.99
CA ASP A 404 8.80 11.99 20.63
C ASP A 404 9.72 13.09 20.08
N THR A 405 10.66 12.74 19.20
CA THR A 405 11.59 13.70 18.58
C THR A 405 10.91 14.61 17.56
N VAL A 406 11.49 15.79 17.34
CA VAL A 406 11.06 16.75 16.31
C VAL A 406 11.09 16.11 14.92
N LEU A 407 12.14 15.36 14.61
CA LEU A 407 12.28 14.67 13.33
C LEU A 407 11.17 13.63 13.10
N ALA A 408 10.84 12.82 14.12
CA ALA A 408 9.72 11.90 14.06
C ALA A 408 8.37 12.64 13.92
N ALA A 409 8.22 13.82 14.54
CA ALA A 409 7.04 14.64 14.35
C ALA A 409 6.90 15.15 12.90
N ILE A 410 7.99 15.63 12.29
CA ILE A 410 8.02 16.03 10.87
C ILE A 410 7.67 14.85 9.97
N GLN A 411 8.26 13.68 10.21
CA GLN A 411 7.99 12.46 9.44
C GLN A 411 6.50 12.09 9.48
N ARG A 412 5.85 12.14 10.66
CA ARG A 412 4.41 11.85 10.78
C ARG A 412 3.54 12.86 10.06
N LEU A 413 3.89 14.14 10.10
CA LEU A 413 3.15 15.16 9.37
C LEU A 413 3.22 14.91 7.86
N LEU A 414 4.40 14.55 7.36
CA LEU A 414 4.64 14.11 5.99
C LEU A 414 3.84 12.86 5.62
N ASP A 415 3.92 11.81 6.45
CA ASP A 415 3.20 10.55 6.24
C ASP A 415 1.69 10.77 6.21
N ARG A 416 1.17 11.58 7.14
CA ARG A 416 -0.24 11.94 7.20
C ARG A 416 -0.68 12.64 5.92
N ALA A 417 0.09 13.64 5.47
CA ALA A 417 -0.20 14.37 4.26
C ALA A 417 -0.25 13.48 3.01
N GLN A 418 0.68 12.52 2.91
CA GLN A 418 0.75 11.59 1.78
C GLN A 418 -0.32 10.48 1.85
N SER A 419 -0.76 10.11 3.05
CA SER A 419 -1.77 9.07 3.25
C SER A 419 -3.20 9.53 2.93
N GLU A 420 -3.46 10.84 2.98
CA GLU A 420 -4.79 11.40 2.82
C GLU A 420 -5.13 11.57 1.34
N LYS A 421 -6.02 10.73 0.82
CA LYS A 421 -6.46 10.80 -0.58
C LYS A 421 -7.27 12.09 -0.82
N PRO A 422 -6.85 12.98 -1.74
CA PRO A 422 -7.56 14.24 -1.97
C PRO A 422 -8.96 14.04 -2.54
N ARG A 423 -9.87 14.99 -2.30
CA ARG A 423 -11.27 14.87 -2.72
C ARG A 423 -11.37 14.83 -4.24
N LEU A 424 -10.55 15.61 -4.96
CA LEU A 424 -10.53 15.60 -6.41
C LEU A 424 -10.10 14.24 -6.97
N ALA A 425 -9.12 13.58 -6.35
CA ALA A 425 -8.71 12.23 -6.73
C ALA A 425 -9.84 11.20 -6.50
N SER A 426 -10.58 11.32 -5.40
CA SER A 426 -11.74 10.46 -5.13
C SER A 426 -12.91 10.70 -6.10
N LEU A 427 -13.12 11.95 -6.50
CA LEU A 427 -14.12 12.34 -7.49
C LEU A 427 -13.75 11.82 -8.88
N ALA A 428 -12.49 11.97 -9.29
CA ALA A 428 -11.97 11.43 -10.54
C ALA A 428 -12.18 9.91 -10.65
N ASP A 429 -11.88 9.17 -9.58
CA ASP A 429 -12.13 7.72 -9.55
C ASP A 429 -13.61 7.37 -9.65
N ARG A 430 -14.50 8.14 -9.00
CA ARG A 430 -15.95 7.93 -9.09
C ARG A 430 -16.48 8.21 -10.49
N VAL A 431 -15.99 9.28 -11.13
CA VAL A 431 -16.34 9.62 -12.51
C VAL A 431 -15.84 8.54 -13.47
N ALA A 432 -14.61 8.04 -13.29
CA ALA A 432 -14.07 6.94 -14.07
C ALA A 432 -14.92 5.67 -13.95
N GLY A 433 -15.40 5.34 -12.73
CA GLY A 433 -16.29 4.19 -12.53
C GLY A 433 -17.63 4.32 -13.26
N TRP A 434 -18.24 5.52 -13.24
CA TRP A 434 -19.48 5.76 -13.99
C TRP A 434 -19.25 5.72 -15.51
N PHE A 435 -18.15 6.28 -15.98
CA PHE A 435 -17.74 6.22 -17.39
C PHE A 435 -17.57 4.77 -17.87
N VAL A 436 -16.91 3.91 -17.07
CA VAL A 436 -16.79 2.47 -17.34
C VAL A 436 -18.17 1.81 -17.40
N ALA A 437 -19.07 2.13 -16.47
CA ALA A 437 -20.42 1.58 -16.47
C ALA A 437 -21.18 1.92 -17.76
N VAL A 438 -21.13 3.18 -18.18
CA VAL A 438 -21.75 3.65 -19.42
C VAL A 438 -21.17 2.93 -20.63
N ILE A 439 -19.84 2.79 -20.71
CA ILE A 439 -19.17 2.06 -21.80
C ILE A 439 -19.64 0.61 -21.85
N LEU A 440 -19.71 -0.08 -20.72
CA LEU A 440 -20.13 -1.48 -20.68
C LEU A 440 -21.58 -1.64 -21.13
N VAL A 441 -22.48 -0.74 -20.72
CA VAL A 441 -23.87 -0.71 -21.19
C VAL A 441 -23.92 -0.48 -22.71
N LEU A 442 -23.18 0.51 -23.22
CA LEU A 442 -23.13 0.80 -24.64
C LEU A 442 -22.52 -0.36 -25.45
N ALA A 443 -21.51 -1.04 -24.91
CA ALA A 443 -20.91 -2.22 -25.53
C ALA A 443 -21.93 -3.36 -25.64
N VAL A 444 -22.74 -3.60 -24.59
CA VAL A 444 -23.82 -4.59 -24.63
C VAL A 444 -24.91 -4.20 -25.64
N LEU A 445 -25.34 -2.94 -25.65
CA LEU A 445 -26.36 -2.44 -26.59
C LEU A 445 -25.88 -2.53 -28.04
N THR A 446 -24.64 -2.13 -28.30
CA THR A 446 -24.03 -2.17 -29.64
C THR A 446 -23.85 -3.62 -30.09
N GLY A 447 -23.35 -4.48 -29.20
CA GLY A 447 -23.23 -5.91 -29.46
C GLY A 447 -24.57 -6.57 -29.76
N TRP A 448 -25.62 -6.21 -29.01
CA TRP A 448 -26.98 -6.71 -29.25
C TRP A 448 -27.53 -6.23 -30.59
N TRP A 449 -27.36 -4.95 -30.93
CA TRP A 449 -27.82 -4.41 -32.22
C TRP A 449 -27.14 -5.12 -33.41
N TRP A 450 -25.81 -5.29 -33.35
CA TRP A 450 -25.07 -6.00 -34.39
C TRP A 450 -25.40 -7.49 -34.42
N TRP A 451 -25.67 -8.13 -33.28
CA TRP A 451 -26.11 -9.52 -33.25
C TRP A 451 -27.38 -9.76 -34.06
N GLN A 452 -28.29 -8.78 -34.12
CA GLN A 452 -29.54 -8.88 -34.87
C GLN A 452 -29.37 -8.62 -36.38
N HIS A 453 -28.34 -7.86 -36.79
CA HIS A 453 -28.14 -7.44 -38.19
C HIS A 453 -27.02 -8.21 -38.89
N ASP A 454 -25.87 -8.38 -38.23
CA ASP A 454 -24.70 -9.13 -38.71
C ASP A 454 -23.94 -9.74 -37.51
N PRO A 455 -24.29 -10.98 -37.10
CA PRO A 455 -23.67 -11.66 -35.96
C PRO A 455 -22.15 -11.82 -36.09
N ALA A 456 -21.63 -11.90 -37.31
CA ALA A 456 -20.19 -12.10 -37.55
C ALA A 456 -19.37 -10.87 -37.13
N ARG A 457 -19.96 -9.67 -37.16
CA ARG A 457 -19.30 -8.41 -36.79
C ARG A 457 -19.48 -8.02 -35.33
N ALA A 458 -20.51 -8.53 -34.66
CA ALA A 458 -20.89 -8.12 -33.30
C ALA A 458 -19.73 -8.26 -32.30
N GLY A 459 -19.01 -9.39 -32.31
CA GLY A 459 -17.87 -9.62 -31.42
C GLY A 459 -16.72 -8.64 -31.65
N TRP A 460 -16.39 -8.36 -32.92
CA TRP A 460 -15.30 -7.45 -33.29
C TRP A 460 -15.60 -6.00 -32.91
N VAL A 461 -16.82 -5.53 -33.16
CA VAL A 461 -17.24 -4.17 -32.80
C VAL A 461 -17.20 -3.96 -31.29
N VAL A 462 -17.71 -4.92 -30.51
CA VAL A 462 -17.65 -4.86 -29.04
C VAL A 462 -16.21 -4.85 -28.55
N LEU A 463 -15.36 -5.71 -29.12
CA LEU A 463 -13.96 -5.78 -28.74
C LEU A 463 -13.22 -4.47 -29.05
N SER A 464 -13.36 -3.92 -30.26
CA SER A 464 -12.78 -2.64 -30.65
C SER A 464 -13.26 -1.51 -29.73
N MET A 465 -14.56 -1.49 -29.39
CA MET A 465 -15.11 -0.51 -28.46
C MET A 465 -14.47 -0.61 -27.08
N LEU A 466 -14.35 -1.82 -26.51
CA LEU A 466 -13.73 -2.03 -25.19
C LEU A 466 -12.25 -1.65 -25.16
N VAL A 467 -11.51 -1.90 -26.25
CA VAL A 467 -10.08 -1.55 -26.36
C VAL A 467 -9.89 -0.03 -26.48
N VAL A 468 -10.62 0.61 -27.39
CA VAL A 468 -10.46 2.05 -27.68
C VAL A 468 -10.91 2.93 -26.52
N THR A 469 -11.91 2.48 -25.75
CA THR A 469 -12.50 3.30 -24.67
C THR A 469 -11.80 3.14 -23.31
N CYS A 470 -10.65 2.48 -23.21
CA CYS A 470 -9.99 2.33 -21.90
C CYS A 470 -9.73 3.71 -21.25
N PRO A 471 -10.29 4.00 -20.06
CA PRO A 471 -10.04 5.26 -19.35
C PRO A 471 -8.66 5.30 -18.67
N CYS A 472 -7.72 4.49 -19.15
CA CYS A 472 -6.39 4.28 -18.60
C CYS A 472 -5.65 5.62 -18.33
N ALA A 473 -5.67 6.55 -19.28
CA ALA A 473 -5.02 7.86 -19.12
C ALA A 473 -5.72 8.76 -18.08
N LEU A 474 -7.05 8.71 -18.03
CA LEU A 474 -7.86 9.53 -17.12
C LEU A 474 -7.64 9.12 -15.66
N SER A 475 -7.64 7.82 -15.37
CA SER A 475 -7.42 7.30 -14.01
C SER A 475 -6.00 7.54 -13.49
N LEU A 476 -5.02 7.70 -14.38
CA LEU A 476 -3.61 7.89 -14.02
C LEU A 476 -3.20 9.36 -13.90
N ALA A 477 -3.87 10.28 -14.60
CA ALA A 477 -3.49 11.69 -14.67
C ALA A 477 -3.51 12.37 -13.30
N THR A 478 -4.61 12.23 -12.55
CA THR A 478 -4.80 12.95 -11.27
C THR A 478 -3.82 12.51 -10.18
N PRO A 479 -3.63 11.20 -9.90
CA PRO A 479 -2.65 10.76 -8.90
C PRO A 479 -1.22 11.15 -9.28
N ALA A 480 -0.84 11.03 -10.55
CA ALA A 480 0.50 11.40 -11.01
C ALA A 480 0.77 12.91 -10.85
N ALA A 481 -0.20 13.75 -11.22
CA ALA A 481 -0.09 15.20 -11.07
C ALA A 481 0.04 15.64 -9.60
N LEU A 482 -0.81 15.11 -8.71
CA LEU A 482 -0.76 15.41 -7.27
C LEU A 482 0.55 14.97 -6.63
N THR A 483 1.02 13.78 -7.00
CA THR A 483 2.28 13.19 -6.54
C THR A 483 3.46 14.04 -6.97
N ALA A 484 3.50 14.47 -8.23
CA ALA A 484 4.55 15.34 -8.78
C ALA A 484 4.53 16.75 -8.14
N ALA A 485 3.33 17.33 -7.95
CA ALA A 485 3.16 18.63 -7.32
C ALA A 485 3.65 18.61 -5.87
N THR A 486 3.24 17.62 -5.08
CA THR A 486 3.65 17.46 -3.68
C THR A 486 5.17 17.29 -3.57
N GLY A 487 5.76 16.40 -4.38
CA GLY A 487 7.21 16.21 -4.37
C GLY A 487 8.00 17.44 -4.82
N SER A 488 7.44 18.27 -5.71
CA SER A 488 8.06 19.53 -6.11
C SER A 488 8.01 20.58 -5.00
N LEU A 489 6.88 20.70 -4.30
CA LEU A 489 6.73 21.62 -3.16
C LEU A 489 7.69 21.26 -2.03
N THR A 490 7.84 19.97 -1.70
CA THR A 490 8.77 19.53 -0.66
C THR A 490 10.22 19.90 -0.98
N ARG A 491 10.64 19.80 -2.26
CA ARG A 491 11.99 20.25 -2.68
C ARG A 491 12.20 21.76 -2.55
N MET A 492 11.12 22.54 -2.52
CA MET A 492 11.15 23.99 -2.29
C MET A 492 10.95 24.35 -0.81
N GLY A 493 11.00 23.37 0.10
CA GLY A 493 10.78 23.58 1.54
C GLY A 493 9.31 23.77 1.93
N VAL A 494 8.37 23.59 0.99
CA VAL A 494 6.93 23.74 1.25
C VAL A 494 6.31 22.38 1.55
N LEU A 495 5.93 22.19 2.81
CA LEU A 495 5.30 20.98 3.31
C LEU A 495 3.78 21.11 3.29
N THR A 496 3.13 20.41 2.37
CA THR A 496 1.67 20.25 2.40
C THR A 496 1.32 19.25 3.49
N THR A 497 0.46 19.63 4.45
CA THR A 497 0.11 18.77 5.60
C THR A 497 -1.19 17.98 5.38
N ARG A 498 -1.96 18.33 4.34
CA ARG A 498 -3.24 17.71 3.99
C ARG A 498 -3.39 17.60 2.48
N GLY A 499 -3.94 16.50 1.99
CA GLY A 499 -4.08 16.26 0.54
C GLY A 499 -4.94 17.30 -0.20
N HIS A 500 -5.91 17.93 0.49
CA HIS A 500 -6.74 18.99 -0.08
C HIS A 500 -6.09 20.38 -0.05
N ALA A 501 -4.92 20.55 0.58
CA ALA A 501 -4.24 21.84 0.63
C ALA A 501 -3.87 22.35 -0.77
N LEU A 502 -3.61 21.43 -1.71
CA LEU A 502 -3.37 21.73 -3.13
C LEU A 502 -4.64 22.12 -3.90
N GLU A 503 -5.81 21.75 -3.40
CA GLU A 503 -7.12 22.02 -4.03
C GLU A 503 -7.75 23.31 -3.52
N THR A 504 -7.35 23.74 -2.31
CA THR A 504 -7.98 24.85 -1.62
C THR A 504 -7.38 26.14 -2.13
N GLN A 505 -8.21 27.03 -2.68
CA GLN A 505 -7.78 28.38 -3.05
C GLN A 505 -7.32 29.10 -1.78
N ILE A 506 -6.09 29.61 -1.78
CA ILE A 506 -5.56 30.43 -0.68
C ILE A 506 -6.45 31.68 -0.61
N ARG A 507 -7.24 31.80 0.45
CA ARG A 507 -8.14 32.94 0.66
C ARG A 507 -7.54 33.99 1.59
N ASP A 508 -6.82 33.53 2.61
CA ASP A 508 -6.21 34.38 3.63
C ASP A 508 -4.80 33.87 3.95
N GLU A 509 -3.82 34.77 3.93
CA GLU A 509 -2.42 34.49 4.28
C GLU A 509 -2.12 35.16 5.63
N ILE A 510 -1.83 34.35 6.65
CA ILE A 510 -1.45 34.84 7.98
C ILE A 510 0.06 34.66 8.13
N ILE A 511 0.81 35.76 8.04
CA ILE A 511 2.25 35.78 8.26
C ILE A 511 2.49 36.10 9.74
N SER A 512 3.15 35.19 10.45
CA SER A 512 3.53 35.39 11.85
C SER A 512 4.88 36.11 11.92
N ASP A 513 4.88 37.33 12.48
CA ASP A 513 5.99 38.29 12.51
C ASP A 513 7.27 37.84 13.23
N SER A 514 7.26 36.71 13.94
CA SER A 514 8.33 36.35 14.88
C SER A 514 9.58 35.69 14.26
N GLY A 515 9.58 35.39 12.94
CA GLY A 515 10.71 34.66 12.33
C GLY A 515 10.77 34.59 10.80
N TYR A 516 9.86 35.23 10.06
CA TYR A 516 9.81 35.11 8.59
C TYR A 516 10.23 36.38 7.84
N LEU A 517 10.26 37.54 8.50
CA LEU A 517 10.48 38.85 7.87
C LEU A 517 11.91 39.41 8.02
N PHE A 518 12.80 38.65 8.68
CA PHE A 518 14.21 38.99 8.80
C PHE A 518 15.06 37.93 8.09
N ALA A 519 14.97 37.90 6.75
CA ALA A 519 15.91 37.23 5.87
C ALA A 519 16.28 38.17 4.72
#